data_AF-A0A8J2SFL2-F1
#
_entry.id   AF-A0A8J2SFL2-F1
#
_cell.length_a   1.000
_cell.length_b   1.000
_cell.length_c   1.000
_cell.angle_alpha   90.00
_cell.angle_beta   90.00
_cell.angle_gamma   90.00
#
_symmetry.space_group_name_H-M   'P 1'
#
loop_
_entity.id
_entity.type
_entity.pdbx_description
1 polymer ?
#
loop_
_entity_poly.entity_id
_entity_poly.type
_entity_poly.pdbx_seq_one_letter_code
_entity_poly.pdbx_strand_id
1 'polypeptide(L)'
;MYFTYCAACAAPLGLSLGKKCGAEQYNANNKCTEAVAVAVEACAEDTKGQTCYICTQALHWKTKEGLVRMCACRGTAGFVHVSCLAEQAKILIAEAEENNLTDKVNERWQRWRTCSLCEQEYHGLVGCALGWACWKTYAGRPEEDMARRFAMSVLGNGLSDAKHHKDALSVREAELSLLRRIGAPQNDILLVKGNVANTYQLLERREDALTLRREVYSECVNLHGEEHFDTIREANNYASSLHNLRRFEEAKALFRKMIPVARRLLGESHHLTLTMRWTYALTLYRADGATLDDLCVAVTTLEETKRIARRVLGGAHPLTKALERHLGLARAALRAREAPPPSSSARDPSAADDDATPAAPAAAVDSGPDGSSGKVPAAACDAEASSSK
;
A
#
# COMPACT_ATOMS: atom_id res chain seq x y z
N MET A 1 -45.32 -37.50 3.60
CA MET A 1 -45.64 -36.06 3.62
C MET A 1 -44.42 -35.31 3.12
N TYR A 2 -44.64 -34.45 2.12
CA TYR A 2 -43.65 -33.64 1.41
C TYR A 2 -43.04 -32.53 2.29
N PHE A 3 -41.78 -32.17 2.02
CA PHE A 3 -41.16 -30.82 1.89
C PHE A 3 -39.62 -30.99 2.02
N THR A 4 -38.87 -31.26 0.94
CA THR A 4 -38.07 -30.29 0.13
C THR A 4 -37.53 -29.06 0.86
N TYR A 5 -36.20 -28.92 0.97
CA TYR A 5 -35.43 -27.78 0.40
C TYR A 5 -33.93 -28.11 0.25
N CYS A 6 -33.28 -27.36 -0.62
CA CYS A 6 -32.12 -27.70 -1.44
C CYS A 6 -30.88 -26.81 -1.13
N ALA A 7 -29.70 -27.30 -1.54
CA ALA A 7 -28.50 -26.60 -2.04
C ALA A 7 -27.58 -25.76 -1.10
N ALA A 8 -26.33 -26.25 -1.02
CA ALA A 8 -25.07 -25.61 -1.42
C ALA A 8 -24.54 -24.30 -0.75
N CYS A 9 -23.20 -24.30 -0.61
CA CYS A 9 -22.28 -23.19 -0.32
C CYS A 9 -22.03 -22.81 1.16
N ALA A 10 -20.97 -23.38 1.72
CA ALA A 10 -19.87 -22.68 2.43
C ALA A 10 -19.15 -23.68 3.35
N ALA A 11 -17.98 -24.17 2.94
CA ALA A 11 -17.06 -24.83 3.85
C ALA A 11 -16.06 -23.78 4.35
N PRO A 12 -16.20 -23.25 5.57
CA PRO A 12 -15.11 -22.51 6.21
C PRO A 12 -14.01 -23.50 6.60
N LEU A 13 -12.76 -23.07 6.49
CA LEU A 13 -11.56 -23.80 6.91
C LEU A 13 -11.73 -24.32 8.36
N GLY A 14 -12.16 -25.57 8.47
CA GLY A 14 -12.40 -26.27 9.73
C GLY A 14 -11.09 -26.55 10.45
N LEU A 15 -10.66 -25.61 11.27
CA LEU A 15 -9.54 -25.76 12.17
C LEU A 15 -9.92 -26.66 13.36
N SER A 16 -9.83 -28.00 13.24
CA SER A 16 -9.91 -28.93 14.40
C SER A 16 -8.56 -29.11 15.13
N LEU A 17 -8.47 -28.67 16.39
CA LEU A 17 -7.28 -28.74 17.25
C LEU A 17 -6.80 -30.19 17.50
N GLY A 18 -5.48 -30.40 17.42
CA GLY A 18 -4.78 -31.68 17.68
C GLY A 18 -4.22 -32.32 16.41
N LYS A 19 -2.89 -32.21 16.17
CA LYS A 19 -2.13 -32.65 14.97
C LYS A 19 -2.11 -31.72 13.73
N LYS A 20 -2.22 -30.40 13.89
CA LYS A 20 -2.27 -29.44 12.76
C LYS A 20 -0.93 -29.00 12.15
N CYS A 21 0.22 -29.22 12.81
CA CYS A 21 1.50 -28.70 12.30
C CYS A 21 1.88 -29.29 10.93
N GLY A 22 1.49 -30.54 10.63
CA GLY A 22 1.85 -31.21 9.38
C GLY A 22 1.16 -30.64 8.13
N ALA A 23 -0.14 -30.31 8.19
CA ALA A 23 -0.90 -29.87 7.01
C ALA A 23 -0.54 -28.43 6.59
N GLU A 24 -0.37 -27.54 7.58
CA GLU A 24 0.05 -26.15 7.36
C GLU A 24 1.48 -26.10 6.79
N GLN A 25 2.39 -26.88 7.37
CA GLN A 25 3.76 -27.02 6.88
C GLN A 25 3.82 -27.65 5.48
N TYR A 26 3.00 -28.67 5.21
CA TYR A 26 2.91 -29.31 3.90
C TYR A 26 2.42 -28.31 2.84
N ASN A 27 1.38 -27.54 3.14
CA ASN A 27 0.88 -26.51 2.24
C ASN A 27 1.94 -25.42 2.00
N ALA A 28 2.63 -24.96 3.04
CA ALA A 28 3.73 -23.98 2.91
C ALA A 28 4.87 -24.52 2.03
N ASN A 29 5.22 -25.81 2.16
CA ASN A 29 6.22 -26.45 1.31
C ASN A 29 5.83 -26.45 -0.17
N ASN A 30 4.59 -26.84 -0.47
CA ASN A 30 4.09 -26.90 -1.85
C ASN A 30 4.01 -25.51 -2.46
N LYS A 31 3.43 -24.54 -1.74
CA LYS A 31 3.31 -23.16 -2.21
C LYS A 31 4.65 -22.46 -2.39
N CYS A 32 5.62 -22.74 -1.51
CA CYS A 32 6.99 -22.27 -1.70
C CYS A 32 7.61 -22.84 -2.98
N THR A 33 7.40 -24.13 -3.27
CA THR A 33 7.93 -24.76 -4.49
C THR A 33 7.31 -24.15 -5.75
N GLU A 34 5.99 -23.96 -5.76
CA GLU A 34 5.26 -23.28 -6.86
C GLU A 34 5.77 -21.85 -7.08
N ALA A 35 5.86 -21.05 -6.01
CA ALA A 35 6.28 -19.65 -6.10
C ALA A 35 7.73 -19.51 -6.58
N VAL A 36 8.63 -20.40 -6.13
CA VAL A 36 10.02 -20.43 -6.61
C VAL A 36 10.07 -20.79 -8.10
N ALA A 37 9.31 -21.80 -8.55
CA ALA A 37 9.28 -22.19 -9.95
C ALA A 37 8.83 -21.02 -10.86
N VAL A 38 7.76 -20.31 -10.47
CA VAL A 38 7.25 -19.13 -11.19
C VAL A 38 8.29 -18.01 -11.22
N ALA A 39 8.96 -17.74 -10.10
CA ALA A 39 9.99 -16.70 -10.03
C ALA A 39 11.21 -17.03 -10.90
N VAL A 40 11.64 -18.29 -10.93
CA VAL A 40 12.75 -18.78 -11.76
C VAL A 40 12.39 -18.68 -13.24
N GLU A 41 11.19 -19.11 -13.64
CA GLU A 41 10.72 -19.00 -15.02
C GLU A 41 10.70 -17.55 -15.49
N ALA A 42 10.19 -16.63 -14.65
CA ALA A 42 10.18 -15.20 -14.95
C ALA A 42 11.59 -14.57 -15.08
N CYS A 43 12.61 -15.19 -14.48
CA CYS A 43 14.00 -14.74 -14.52
C CYS A 43 14.88 -15.53 -15.51
N ALA A 44 14.32 -16.44 -16.31
CA ALA A 44 15.10 -17.41 -17.08
C ALA A 44 16.03 -16.76 -18.12
N GLU A 45 15.59 -15.67 -18.76
CA GLU A 45 16.41 -14.95 -19.74
C GLU A 45 17.58 -14.21 -19.06
N ASP A 46 17.28 -13.49 -17.97
CA ASP A 46 18.25 -12.70 -17.21
C ASP A 46 19.33 -13.57 -16.54
N THR A 47 19.02 -14.83 -16.22
CA THR A 47 19.89 -15.73 -15.46
C THR A 47 20.76 -16.64 -16.34
N LYS A 48 20.68 -16.51 -17.66
CA LYS A 48 21.38 -17.39 -18.60
C LYS A 48 22.90 -17.21 -18.49
N GLY A 49 23.61 -18.32 -18.26
CA GLY A 49 25.06 -18.33 -18.08
C GLY A 49 25.54 -17.72 -16.75
N GLN A 50 24.63 -17.41 -15.84
CA GLN A 50 24.93 -16.88 -14.52
C GLN A 50 25.09 -18.00 -13.50
N THR A 51 25.72 -17.68 -12.38
CA THR A 51 25.87 -18.57 -11.23
C THR A 51 25.35 -17.90 -9.98
N CYS A 52 24.85 -18.69 -9.04
CA CYS A 52 24.44 -18.21 -7.73
C CYS A 52 25.60 -17.52 -7.01
N TYR A 53 25.40 -16.31 -6.49
CA TYR A 53 26.46 -15.58 -5.77
C TYR A 53 26.86 -16.26 -4.45
N ILE A 54 25.98 -17.09 -3.86
CA ILE A 54 26.23 -17.77 -2.58
C ILE A 54 26.96 -19.09 -2.81
N CYS A 55 26.43 -19.97 -3.66
CA CYS A 55 26.95 -21.33 -3.82
C CYS A 55 27.80 -21.52 -5.09
N THR A 56 27.91 -20.51 -5.95
CA THR A 56 28.65 -20.52 -7.22
C THR A 56 28.16 -21.55 -8.25
N GLN A 57 26.97 -22.11 -8.05
CA GLN A 57 26.35 -23.08 -8.97
C GLN A 57 25.24 -22.44 -9.81
N ALA A 58 25.05 -22.94 -11.03
CA ALA A 58 23.91 -22.56 -11.87
C ALA A 58 22.61 -23.20 -11.35
N LEU A 59 22.66 -24.45 -10.92
CA LEU A 59 21.54 -25.18 -10.30
C LEU A 59 21.86 -25.49 -8.84
N HIS A 60 20.87 -25.34 -7.97
CA HIS A 60 21.07 -25.67 -6.57
C HIS A 60 21.28 -27.18 -6.40
N TRP A 61 22.34 -27.59 -5.71
CA TRP A 61 22.75 -29.00 -5.62
C TRP A 61 21.65 -29.94 -5.08
N LYS A 62 20.86 -29.45 -4.10
CA LYS A 62 19.77 -30.19 -3.43
C LYS A 62 18.41 -30.06 -4.11
N THR A 63 17.86 -28.84 -4.19
CA THR A 63 16.52 -28.56 -4.71
C THR A 63 16.44 -28.60 -6.24
N LYS A 64 17.59 -28.55 -6.94
CA LYS A 64 17.67 -28.43 -8.40
C LYS A 64 16.97 -27.17 -8.94
N GLU A 65 16.74 -26.16 -8.11
CA GLU A 65 16.15 -24.90 -8.54
C GLU A 65 17.12 -24.07 -9.38
N GLY A 66 16.56 -23.29 -10.31
CA GLY A 66 17.27 -22.29 -11.09
C GLY A 66 17.43 -20.97 -10.33
N LEU A 67 18.02 -19.98 -10.99
CA LEU A 67 18.34 -18.70 -10.38
C LEU A 67 17.16 -17.73 -10.50
N VAL A 68 17.08 -16.79 -9.56
CA VAL A 68 16.27 -15.59 -9.64
C VAL A 68 17.15 -14.35 -9.62
N ARG A 69 16.64 -13.26 -10.18
CA ARG A 69 17.27 -11.94 -10.08
C ARG A 69 16.74 -11.19 -8.87
N MET A 70 17.61 -10.89 -7.91
CA MET A 70 17.23 -10.35 -6.59
C MET A 70 16.79 -8.89 -6.60
N CYS A 71 17.57 -8.00 -7.23
CA CYS A 71 17.32 -6.56 -7.25
C CYS A 71 17.65 -5.94 -8.60
N ALA A 72 17.16 -4.71 -8.81
CA ALA A 72 17.47 -3.89 -9.97
C ALA A 72 18.94 -3.37 -9.96
N CYS A 73 19.67 -3.62 -8.86
CA CYS A 73 21.11 -3.43 -8.73
C CYS A 73 21.84 -4.08 -9.93
N ARG A 74 22.33 -3.28 -10.89
CA ARG A 74 22.94 -3.74 -12.15
C ARG A 74 24.34 -4.38 -11.99
N GLY A 75 24.70 -4.84 -10.79
CA GLY A 75 25.96 -5.56 -10.56
C GLY A 75 25.92 -7.00 -11.07
N THR A 76 27.09 -7.57 -11.36
CA THR A 76 27.26 -8.99 -11.77
C THR A 76 26.93 -10.02 -10.68
N ALA A 77 26.50 -9.58 -9.48
CA ALA A 77 26.26 -10.41 -8.30
C ALA A 77 24.77 -10.48 -7.89
N GLY A 78 23.83 -10.22 -8.82
CA GLY A 78 22.39 -10.14 -8.53
C GLY A 78 21.61 -11.46 -8.61
N PHE A 79 22.29 -12.59 -8.90
CA PHE A 79 21.63 -13.87 -9.17
C PHE A 79 21.84 -14.87 -8.05
N VAL A 80 20.77 -15.56 -7.65
CA VAL A 80 20.80 -16.45 -6.50
C VAL A 80 19.71 -17.51 -6.60
N HIS A 81 19.89 -18.63 -5.90
CA HIS A 81 18.81 -19.55 -5.56
C HIS A 81 17.97 -18.96 -4.41
N VAL A 82 16.64 -19.01 -4.49
CA VAL A 82 15.76 -18.56 -3.41
C VAL A 82 16.05 -19.35 -2.13
N SER A 83 16.37 -20.65 -2.25
CA SER A 83 16.77 -21.50 -1.14
C SER A 83 18.07 -21.05 -0.48
N CYS A 84 19.05 -20.56 -1.24
CA CYS A 84 20.30 -20.04 -0.67
C CYS A 84 20.06 -18.75 0.13
N LEU A 85 19.20 -17.85 -0.37
CA LEU A 85 18.81 -16.65 0.39
C LEU A 85 18.05 -17.01 1.66
N ALA A 86 17.09 -17.92 1.56
CA ALA A 86 16.29 -18.36 2.69
C ALA A 86 17.17 -18.98 3.78
N GLU A 87 18.15 -19.82 3.40
CA GLU A 87 19.09 -20.40 4.35
C GLU A 87 20.01 -19.34 4.97
N GLN A 88 20.50 -18.38 4.18
CA GLN A 88 21.30 -17.28 4.71
C GLN A 88 20.51 -16.44 5.73
N ALA A 89 19.28 -16.07 5.43
CA ALA A 89 18.43 -15.30 6.33
C ALA A 89 18.12 -16.10 7.62
N LYS A 90 17.86 -17.40 7.49
CA LYS A 90 17.64 -18.31 8.61
C LYS A 90 18.87 -18.42 9.53
N ILE A 91 20.08 -18.56 8.98
CA ILE A 91 21.33 -18.64 9.76
C ILE A 91 21.52 -17.36 10.58
N LEU A 92 21.34 -16.19 9.95
CA LEU A 92 21.49 -14.91 10.64
C LEU A 92 20.53 -14.79 11.83
N ILE A 93 19.30 -15.29 11.68
CA ILE A 93 18.32 -15.32 12.75
C ILE A 93 18.74 -16.26 13.87
N ALA A 94 19.11 -17.51 13.54
CA ALA A 94 19.54 -18.50 14.52
C ALA A 94 20.74 -17.99 15.33
N GLU A 95 21.72 -17.39 14.67
CA GLU A 95 22.86 -16.77 15.35
C GLU A 95 22.46 -15.61 16.30
N ALA A 96 21.45 -14.81 15.96
CA ALA A 96 20.99 -13.77 16.89
C ALA A 96 20.28 -14.36 18.11
N GLU A 97 19.47 -15.39 17.90
CA GLU A 97 18.80 -16.13 18.97
C GLU A 97 19.82 -16.79 19.90
N GLU A 98 20.81 -17.49 19.35
CA GLU A 98 21.88 -18.17 20.11
C GLU A 98 22.73 -17.21 20.94
N ASN A 99 23.01 -16.03 20.41
CA ASN A 99 23.81 -15.02 21.09
C ASN A 99 22.98 -14.10 22.02
N ASN A 100 21.69 -14.39 22.22
CA ASN A 100 20.73 -13.56 22.98
C ASN A 100 20.74 -12.08 22.55
N LEU A 101 20.96 -11.82 21.25
CA LEU A 101 21.02 -10.48 20.69
C LEU A 101 19.62 -10.01 20.29
N THR A 102 18.69 -9.97 21.25
CA THR A 102 17.27 -9.62 21.03
C THR A 102 17.10 -8.29 20.27
N ASP A 103 17.93 -7.30 20.58
CA ASP A 103 17.87 -5.98 19.93
C ASP A 103 18.30 -6.04 18.45
N LYS A 104 19.14 -7.01 18.08
CA LYS A 104 19.61 -7.22 16.71
C LYS A 104 18.73 -8.18 15.91
N VAL A 105 17.80 -8.89 16.55
CA VAL A 105 16.87 -9.81 15.86
C VAL A 105 16.10 -9.05 14.78
N ASN A 106 15.60 -7.86 15.09
CA ASN A 106 14.85 -7.02 14.13
C ASN A 106 15.70 -6.60 12.92
N GLU A 107 16.96 -6.22 13.14
CA GLU A 107 17.89 -5.87 12.06
C GLU A 107 18.15 -7.08 11.15
N ARG A 108 18.36 -8.26 11.74
CA ARG A 108 18.62 -9.49 10.97
C ARG A 108 17.38 -9.96 10.22
N TRP A 109 16.18 -9.68 10.73
CA TRP A 109 14.92 -9.95 10.03
C TRP A 109 14.77 -9.22 8.71
N GLN A 110 15.44 -8.07 8.56
CA GLN A 110 15.43 -7.32 7.30
C GLN A 110 15.95 -8.15 6.11
N ARG A 111 16.78 -9.18 6.36
CA ARG A 111 17.33 -10.03 5.31
C ARG A 111 16.31 -10.87 4.56
N TRP A 112 15.12 -11.08 5.12
CA TRP A 112 14.00 -11.69 4.40
C TRP A 112 13.35 -10.74 3.38
N ARG A 113 13.63 -9.43 3.47
CA ARG A 113 12.98 -8.39 2.67
C ARG A 113 13.95 -7.56 1.84
N THR A 114 15.20 -7.40 2.27
CA THR A 114 16.18 -6.51 1.61
C THR A 114 17.43 -7.24 1.15
N CYS A 115 17.98 -6.74 0.04
CA CYS A 115 19.26 -7.16 -0.49
C CYS A 115 20.41 -6.74 0.44
N SER A 116 21.39 -7.63 0.66
CA SER A 116 22.58 -7.34 1.46
C SER A 116 23.58 -6.39 0.83
N LEU A 117 23.52 -6.20 -0.48
CA LEU A 117 24.48 -5.38 -1.22
C LEU A 117 23.98 -3.96 -1.47
N CYS A 118 22.70 -3.80 -1.80
CA CYS A 118 22.14 -2.50 -2.18
C CYS A 118 20.98 -2.04 -1.31
N GLU A 119 20.60 -2.84 -0.30
CA GLU A 119 19.54 -2.53 0.67
C GLU A 119 18.15 -2.33 0.08
N GLN A 120 17.98 -2.52 -1.23
CA GLN A 120 16.68 -2.50 -1.90
C GLN A 120 15.84 -3.70 -1.49
N GLU A 121 14.54 -3.46 -1.36
CA GLU A 121 13.57 -4.51 -1.10
C GLU A 121 13.38 -5.45 -2.30
N TYR A 122 13.21 -6.72 -1.99
CA TYR A 122 12.77 -7.73 -2.95
C TYR A 122 11.32 -7.45 -3.32
N HIS A 123 11.03 -7.41 -4.62
CA HIS A 123 9.70 -7.04 -5.12
C HIS A 123 9.12 -8.10 -6.04
N GLY A 124 7.80 -8.02 -6.26
CA GLY A 124 7.08 -8.87 -7.20
C GLY A 124 7.19 -10.36 -6.87
N LEU A 125 7.45 -11.16 -7.90
CA LEU A 125 7.50 -12.63 -7.79
C LEU A 125 8.62 -13.13 -6.88
N VAL A 126 9.75 -12.41 -6.81
CA VAL A 126 10.88 -12.78 -5.94
C VAL A 126 10.55 -12.52 -4.48
N GLY A 127 9.94 -11.37 -4.18
CA GLY A 127 9.43 -11.08 -2.84
C GLY A 127 8.38 -12.10 -2.38
N CYS A 128 7.48 -12.52 -3.29
CA CYS A 128 6.50 -13.58 -3.03
C CYS A 128 7.17 -14.94 -2.75
N ALA A 129 8.14 -15.35 -3.55
CA ALA A 129 8.87 -16.60 -3.35
C ALA A 129 9.62 -16.61 -2.00
N LEU A 130 10.27 -15.49 -1.65
CA LEU A 130 10.92 -15.33 -0.34
C LEU A 130 9.92 -15.29 0.82
N GLY A 131 8.76 -14.68 0.65
CA GLY A 131 7.68 -14.70 1.63
C GLY A 131 7.19 -16.12 1.94
N TRP A 132 6.99 -16.93 0.90
CA TRP A 132 6.68 -18.36 1.08
C TRP A 132 7.82 -19.15 1.69
N ALA A 133 9.07 -18.86 1.33
CA ALA A 133 10.24 -19.51 1.94
C ALA A 133 10.39 -19.14 3.43
N CYS A 134 10.11 -17.89 3.80
CA CYS A 134 10.08 -17.42 5.18
C CYS A 134 8.99 -18.14 5.97
N TRP A 135 7.75 -18.15 5.45
CA TRP A 135 6.64 -18.85 6.08
C TRP A 135 6.91 -20.35 6.23
N LYS A 136 7.41 -21.00 5.19
CA LYS A 136 7.86 -22.40 5.24
C LYS A 136 8.87 -22.65 6.36
N THR A 137 9.75 -21.70 6.64
CA THR A 137 10.80 -21.86 7.66
C THR A 137 10.24 -21.78 9.08
N TYR A 138 9.24 -20.93 9.31
CA TYR A 138 8.78 -20.59 10.67
C TYR A 138 7.34 -21.02 10.99
N ALA A 139 6.58 -21.56 10.03
CA ALA A 139 5.19 -22.01 10.22
C ALA A 139 5.03 -23.06 11.34
N GLY A 140 6.05 -23.90 11.54
CA GLY A 140 6.04 -24.93 12.58
C GLY A 140 6.33 -24.44 14.00
N ARG A 141 6.74 -23.18 14.19
CA ARG A 141 7.02 -22.62 15.52
C ARG A 141 5.70 -22.36 16.30
N PRO A 142 5.72 -22.23 17.64
CA PRO A 142 4.54 -21.87 18.44
C PRO A 142 3.86 -20.58 17.97
N GLU A 143 2.57 -20.42 18.28
CA GLU A 143 1.79 -19.23 17.89
C GLU A 143 2.29 -17.95 18.56
N GLU A 144 2.88 -18.07 19.75
CA GLU A 144 3.46 -16.98 20.53
C GLU A 144 4.83 -16.55 20.00
N ASP A 145 5.46 -17.36 19.15
CA ASP A 145 6.80 -17.12 18.63
C ASP A 145 6.80 -15.92 17.67
N MET A 146 7.67 -14.95 17.97
CA MET A 146 7.85 -13.74 17.18
C MET A 146 8.22 -14.03 15.72
N ALA A 147 9.03 -15.06 15.47
CA ALA A 147 9.46 -15.43 14.13
C ALA A 147 8.29 -15.93 13.28
N ARG A 148 7.37 -16.70 13.88
CA ARG A 148 6.16 -17.15 13.18
C ARG A 148 5.30 -15.97 12.76
N ARG A 149 5.09 -15.00 13.66
CA ARG A 149 4.29 -13.78 13.38
C ARG A 149 4.92 -12.95 12.26
N PHE A 150 6.20 -12.64 12.36
CA PHE A 150 6.87 -11.90 11.31
C PHE A 150 6.87 -12.63 9.97
N ALA A 151 6.97 -13.95 9.96
CA ALA A 151 6.89 -14.73 8.72
C ALA A 151 5.52 -14.57 8.03
N MET A 152 4.41 -14.45 8.78
CA MET A 152 3.09 -14.11 8.21
C MET A 152 3.12 -12.72 7.57
N SER A 153 3.72 -11.74 8.23
CA SER A 153 3.85 -10.37 7.71
C SER A 153 4.66 -10.32 6.41
N VAL A 154 5.81 -11.00 6.37
CA VAL A 154 6.66 -11.10 5.17
C VAL A 154 5.91 -11.81 4.03
N LEU A 155 5.19 -12.90 4.32
CA LEU A 155 4.36 -13.59 3.33
C LEU A 155 3.24 -12.69 2.79
N GLY A 156 2.53 -11.98 3.66
CA GLY A 156 1.46 -11.05 3.28
C GLY A 156 1.96 -9.93 2.38
N ASN A 157 3.16 -9.39 2.64
CA ASN A 157 3.80 -8.39 1.80
C ASN A 157 4.20 -8.96 0.44
N GLY A 158 4.92 -10.09 0.42
CA GLY A 158 5.32 -10.74 -0.83
C GLY A 158 4.14 -11.10 -1.75
N LEU A 159 3.04 -11.61 -1.17
CA LEU A 159 1.80 -11.86 -1.91
C LEU A 159 1.18 -10.58 -2.47
N SER A 160 1.21 -9.49 -1.69
CA SER A 160 0.72 -8.18 -2.11
C SER A 160 1.51 -7.65 -3.30
N ASP A 161 2.84 -7.78 -3.29
CA ASP A 161 3.73 -7.30 -4.35
C ASP A 161 3.59 -8.10 -5.64
N ALA A 162 3.34 -9.41 -5.52
CA ALA A 162 2.97 -10.27 -6.64
C ALA A 162 1.51 -10.08 -7.11
N LYS A 163 0.79 -9.09 -6.55
CA LYS A 163 -0.61 -8.77 -6.88
C LYS A 163 -1.61 -9.88 -6.53
N HIS A 164 -1.22 -10.82 -5.68
CA HIS A 164 -2.10 -11.85 -5.13
C HIS A 164 -2.87 -11.28 -3.93
N HIS A 165 -3.61 -10.17 -4.14
CA HIS A 165 -4.21 -9.37 -3.07
C HIS A 165 -5.25 -10.13 -2.23
N LYS A 166 -5.94 -11.12 -2.82
CA LYS A 166 -6.89 -11.97 -2.09
C LYS A 166 -6.16 -12.88 -1.09
N ASP A 167 -5.09 -13.53 -1.53
CA ASP A 167 -4.29 -14.40 -0.67
C ASP A 167 -3.57 -13.58 0.41
N ALA A 168 -3.04 -12.40 0.04
CA ALA A 168 -2.44 -11.46 0.98
C ALA A 168 -3.44 -11.02 2.06
N LEU A 169 -4.69 -10.77 1.68
CA LEU A 169 -5.75 -10.44 2.64
C LEU A 169 -5.98 -11.60 3.61
N SER A 170 -6.12 -12.83 3.11
CA SER A 170 -6.33 -14.01 3.96
C SER A 170 -5.20 -14.22 4.96
N VAL A 171 -3.94 -14.02 4.55
CA VAL A 171 -2.79 -14.11 5.46
C VAL A 171 -2.82 -13.00 6.51
N ARG A 172 -3.10 -11.76 6.11
CA ARG A 172 -3.15 -10.60 7.03
C ARG A 172 -4.33 -10.69 8.02
N GLU A 173 -5.48 -11.21 7.61
CA GLU A 173 -6.62 -11.48 8.49
C GLU A 173 -6.31 -12.61 9.49
N ALA A 174 -5.61 -13.66 9.05
CA ALA A 174 -5.12 -14.72 9.93
C ALA A 174 -4.09 -14.19 10.93
N GLU A 175 -3.17 -13.34 10.49
CA GLU A 175 -2.17 -12.67 11.34
C GLU A 175 -2.85 -11.80 12.40
N LEU A 176 -3.82 -10.97 11.99
CA LEU A 176 -4.59 -10.13 12.91
C LEU A 176 -5.36 -10.97 13.95
N SER A 177 -5.96 -12.08 13.51
CA SER A 177 -6.67 -13.00 14.39
C SER A 177 -5.71 -13.65 15.39
N LEU A 178 -4.52 -14.07 14.95
CA LEU A 178 -3.48 -14.62 15.80
C LEU A 178 -3.03 -13.60 16.86
N LEU A 179 -2.67 -12.38 16.44
CA LEU A 179 -2.22 -11.30 17.34
C LEU A 179 -3.26 -10.99 18.43
N ARG A 180 -4.54 -10.99 18.08
CA ARG A 180 -5.64 -10.80 19.04
C ARG A 180 -5.74 -11.95 20.05
N ARG A 181 -5.60 -13.21 19.60
CA ARG A 181 -5.69 -14.38 20.48
C ARG A 181 -4.56 -14.44 21.50
N ILE A 182 -3.35 -14.10 21.09
CA ILE A 182 -2.16 -14.15 21.97
C ILE A 182 -1.99 -12.88 22.82
N GLY A 183 -2.86 -11.87 22.64
CA GLY A 183 -2.75 -10.60 23.36
C GLY A 183 -1.50 -9.80 23.01
N ALA A 184 -1.13 -9.77 21.73
CA ALA A 184 0.05 -9.04 21.25
C ALA A 184 -0.06 -7.53 21.55
N PRO A 185 1.08 -6.79 21.60
CA PRO A 185 1.07 -5.35 21.78
C PRO A 185 0.15 -4.65 20.78
N GLN A 186 -0.55 -3.61 21.23
CA GLN A 186 -1.50 -2.88 20.39
C GLN A 186 -0.86 -2.33 19.11
N ASN A 187 0.43 -1.95 19.16
CA ASN A 187 1.18 -1.49 17.99
C ASN A 187 1.31 -2.55 16.89
N ASP A 188 1.56 -3.81 17.25
CA ASP A 188 1.60 -4.91 16.28
C ASP A 188 0.23 -5.10 15.62
N ILE A 189 -0.84 -5.01 16.41
CA ILE A 189 -2.22 -5.11 15.92
C ILE A 189 -2.55 -3.96 14.95
N LEU A 190 -2.18 -2.73 15.29
CA LEU A 190 -2.42 -1.55 14.47
C LEU A 190 -1.67 -1.62 13.13
N LEU A 191 -0.42 -2.09 13.15
CA LEU A 191 0.37 -2.28 11.93
C LEU A 191 -0.34 -3.26 10.97
N VAL A 192 -0.79 -4.40 11.47
CA VAL A 192 -1.47 -5.41 10.65
C VAL A 192 -2.85 -4.90 10.18
N LYS A 193 -3.62 -4.20 11.02
CA LYS A 193 -4.88 -3.55 10.59
C LYS A 193 -4.64 -2.55 9.45
N GLY A 194 -3.57 -1.74 9.53
CA GLY A 194 -3.18 -0.82 8.46
C GLY A 194 -2.91 -1.55 7.14
N ASN A 195 -2.22 -2.69 7.21
CA ASN A 195 -1.96 -3.55 6.05
C ASN A 195 -3.23 -4.21 5.48
N VAL A 196 -4.15 -4.64 6.34
CA VAL A 196 -5.49 -5.11 5.90
C VAL A 196 -6.24 -3.99 5.18
N ALA A 197 -6.24 -2.77 5.71
CA ALA A 197 -6.88 -1.61 5.07
C ALA A 197 -6.26 -1.27 3.71
N ASN A 198 -4.93 -1.35 3.59
CA ASN A 198 -4.24 -1.22 2.30
C ASN A 198 -4.68 -2.30 1.31
N THR A 199 -4.84 -3.54 1.78
CA THR A 199 -5.28 -4.66 0.94
C THR A 199 -6.72 -4.47 0.46
N TYR A 200 -7.62 -4.00 1.33
CA TYR A 200 -8.97 -3.62 0.94
C TYR A 200 -8.98 -2.56 -0.17
N GLN A 201 -8.10 -1.56 -0.11
CA GLN A 201 -7.98 -0.59 -1.22
C GLN A 201 -7.54 -1.23 -2.53
N LEU A 202 -6.57 -2.15 -2.49
CA LEU A 202 -6.08 -2.86 -3.67
C LEU A 202 -7.15 -3.80 -4.28
N LEU A 203 -8.07 -4.29 -3.45
CA LEU A 203 -9.24 -5.08 -3.85
C LEU A 203 -10.47 -4.23 -4.19
N GLU A 204 -10.33 -2.90 -4.26
CA GLU A 204 -11.41 -1.95 -4.53
C GLU A 204 -12.56 -1.94 -3.48
N ARG A 205 -12.32 -2.53 -2.30
CA ARG A 205 -13.24 -2.49 -1.14
C ARG A 205 -13.03 -1.20 -0.34
N ARG A 206 -13.37 -0.06 -0.97
CA ARG A 206 -12.99 1.27 -0.49
C ARG A 206 -13.65 1.65 0.84
N GLU A 207 -14.91 1.26 1.05
CA GLU A 207 -15.67 1.51 2.26
C GLU A 207 -15.12 0.72 3.46
N ASP A 208 -14.75 -0.55 3.24
CA ASP A 208 -14.11 -1.40 4.25
C ASP A 208 -12.75 -0.81 4.65
N ALA A 209 -11.95 -0.38 3.65
CA ALA A 209 -10.69 0.29 3.89
C ALA A 209 -10.87 1.59 4.68
N LEU A 210 -11.87 2.41 4.35
CA LEU A 210 -12.15 3.65 5.06
C LEU A 210 -12.51 3.40 6.52
N THR A 211 -13.39 2.44 6.77
CA THR A 211 -13.83 2.06 8.12
C THR A 211 -12.65 1.64 8.96
N LEU A 212 -11.82 0.73 8.43
CA LEU A 212 -10.65 0.24 9.15
C LEU A 212 -9.59 1.33 9.36
N ARG A 213 -9.35 2.22 8.39
CA ARG A 213 -8.43 3.35 8.57
C ARG A 213 -8.91 4.34 9.64
N ARG A 214 -10.22 4.59 9.73
CA ARG A 214 -10.79 5.43 10.79
C ARG A 214 -10.52 4.85 12.17
N GLU A 215 -10.75 3.55 12.32
CA GLU A 215 -10.46 2.82 13.57
C GLU A 215 -8.98 2.91 13.93
N VAL A 216 -8.10 2.59 12.98
CA VAL A 216 -6.63 2.63 13.19
C VAL A 216 -6.18 4.03 13.58
N TYR A 217 -6.63 5.07 12.87
CA TYR A 217 -6.30 6.46 13.22
C TYR A 217 -6.76 6.83 14.64
N SER A 218 -8.01 6.48 15.00
CA SER A 218 -8.56 6.73 16.34
C SER A 218 -7.75 6.02 17.44
N GLU A 219 -7.40 4.75 17.22
CA GLU A 219 -6.58 3.98 18.16
C GLU A 219 -5.15 4.53 18.27
N CYS A 220 -4.53 4.98 17.17
CA CYS A 220 -3.22 5.65 17.20
C CYS A 220 -3.27 6.97 17.99
N VAL A 221 -4.30 7.78 17.82
CA VAL A 221 -4.51 9.00 18.62
C VAL A 221 -4.61 8.66 20.10
N ASN A 222 -5.38 7.63 20.46
CA ASN A 222 -5.55 7.22 21.85
C ASN A 222 -4.27 6.65 22.47
N LEU A 223 -3.48 5.90 21.70
CA LEU A 223 -2.28 5.22 22.18
C LEU A 223 -1.06 6.13 22.24
N HIS A 224 -0.85 6.97 21.22
CA HIS A 224 0.37 7.77 21.07
C HIS A 224 0.15 9.28 21.14
N GLY A 225 -1.11 9.74 21.09
CA GLY A 225 -1.44 11.15 20.90
C GLY A 225 -1.34 11.61 19.44
N GLU A 226 -1.71 12.86 19.22
CA GLU A 226 -1.77 13.47 17.87
C GLU A 226 -0.38 13.83 17.31
N GLU A 227 0.62 13.98 18.18
CA GLU A 227 1.97 14.42 17.84
C GLU A 227 2.95 13.25 17.57
N HIS A 228 2.42 12.04 17.39
CA HIS A 228 3.24 10.87 17.06
C HIS A 228 3.32 10.64 15.54
N PHE A 229 4.49 10.18 15.07
CA PHE A 229 4.72 9.88 13.65
C PHE A 229 3.66 8.94 13.07
N ASP A 230 3.36 7.83 13.75
CA ASP A 230 2.35 6.88 13.30
C ASP A 230 0.96 7.51 13.21
N THR A 231 0.58 8.38 14.16
CA THR A 231 -0.71 9.08 14.11
C THR A 231 -0.79 10.01 12.90
N ILE A 232 0.29 10.71 12.58
CA ILE A 232 0.37 11.58 11.38
C ILE A 232 0.27 10.74 10.10
N ARG A 233 0.97 9.59 10.04
CA ARG A 233 0.88 8.66 8.91
C ARG A 233 -0.55 8.17 8.72
N GLU A 234 -1.21 7.74 9.80
CA GLU A 234 -2.58 7.23 9.73
C GLU A 234 -3.61 8.32 9.44
N ALA A 235 -3.37 9.57 9.85
CA ALA A 235 -4.18 10.71 9.43
C ALA A 235 -4.12 10.93 7.90
N ASN A 236 -2.92 10.92 7.30
CA ASN A 236 -2.76 11.04 5.85
C ASN A 236 -3.49 9.92 5.10
N ASN A 237 -3.32 8.70 5.60
CA ASN A 237 -3.95 7.50 5.08
C ASN A 237 -5.48 7.58 5.14
N TYR A 238 -6.04 7.95 6.29
CA TYR A 238 -7.48 8.12 6.47
C TYR A 238 -8.03 9.24 5.57
N ALA A 239 -7.37 10.39 5.53
CA ALA A 239 -7.74 11.51 4.65
C ALA A 239 -7.68 11.14 3.15
N SER A 240 -6.70 10.33 2.75
CA SER A 240 -6.58 9.83 1.38
C SER A 240 -7.71 8.86 1.02
N SER A 241 -8.14 7.99 1.94
CA SER A 241 -9.33 7.16 1.73
C SER A 241 -10.61 8.00 1.60
N LEU A 242 -10.76 9.05 2.42
CA LEU A 242 -11.87 10.00 2.29
C LEU A 242 -11.86 10.70 0.93
N HIS A 243 -10.68 11.15 0.46
CA HIS A 243 -10.50 11.75 -0.87
C HIS A 243 -10.95 10.79 -1.99
N ASN A 244 -10.51 9.53 -1.94
CA ASN A 244 -10.84 8.53 -2.96
C ASN A 244 -12.34 8.20 -3.03
N LEU A 245 -13.06 8.40 -1.92
CA LEU A 245 -14.52 8.26 -1.84
C LEU A 245 -15.27 9.59 -2.05
N ARG A 246 -14.57 10.65 -2.49
CA ARG A 246 -15.11 12.00 -2.71
C ARG A 246 -15.75 12.63 -1.46
N ARG A 247 -15.39 12.15 -0.25
CA ARG A 247 -15.78 12.74 1.04
C ARG A 247 -14.86 13.91 1.37
N PHE A 248 -14.85 14.91 0.48
CA PHE A 248 -13.84 15.95 0.45
C PHE A 248 -13.86 16.84 1.70
N GLU A 249 -15.02 17.18 2.25
CA GLU A 249 -15.10 18.04 3.43
C GLU A 249 -14.50 17.39 4.69
N GLU A 250 -14.71 16.10 4.89
CA GLU A 250 -14.08 15.35 5.99
C GLU A 250 -12.55 15.27 5.80
N ALA A 251 -12.09 15.04 4.56
CA ALA A 251 -10.67 15.04 4.25
C ALA A 251 -10.04 16.44 4.49
N LYS A 252 -10.70 17.53 4.04
CA LYS A 252 -10.26 18.91 4.27
C LYS A 252 -10.12 19.20 5.77
N ALA A 253 -11.13 18.83 6.56
CA ALA A 253 -11.11 19.04 8.01
C ALA A 253 -9.92 18.33 8.68
N LEU A 254 -9.68 17.07 8.30
CA LEU A 254 -8.56 16.30 8.84
C LEU A 254 -7.20 16.87 8.41
N PHE A 255 -7.04 17.27 7.15
CA PHE A 255 -5.80 17.88 6.67
C PHE A 255 -5.52 19.24 7.33
N ARG A 256 -6.54 20.10 7.49
CA ARG A 256 -6.40 21.39 8.20
C ARG A 256 -5.91 21.20 9.63
N LYS A 257 -6.34 20.11 10.30
CA LYS A 257 -5.87 19.74 11.63
C LYS A 257 -4.43 19.22 11.64
N MET A 258 -4.11 18.28 10.74
CA MET A 258 -2.89 17.47 10.88
C MET A 258 -1.67 17.97 10.07
N ILE A 259 -1.84 18.77 9.02
CA ILE A 259 -0.70 19.34 8.28
C ILE A 259 0.16 20.27 9.16
N PRO A 260 -0.40 21.15 10.00
CA PRO A 260 0.42 21.96 10.92
C PRO A 260 1.26 21.12 11.88
N VAL A 261 0.71 20.00 12.37
CA VAL A 261 1.39 19.05 13.25
C VAL A 261 2.54 18.37 12.50
N ALA A 262 2.27 17.82 11.31
CA ALA A 262 3.28 17.21 10.45
C ALA A 262 4.43 18.18 10.12
N ARG A 263 4.09 19.43 9.78
CA ARG A 263 5.09 20.48 9.48
C ARG A 263 5.99 20.79 10.67
N ARG A 264 5.44 20.87 11.88
CA ARG A 264 6.21 21.17 13.09
C ARG A 264 7.17 20.05 13.47
N LEU A 265 6.70 18.80 13.38
CA LEU A 265 7.43 17.64 13.90
C LEU A 265 8.36 17.00 12.87
N LEU A 266 7.90 16.87 11.62
CA LEU A 266 8.65 16.23 10.55
C LEU A 266 9.41 17.25 9.69
N GLY A 267 8.99 18.51 9.73
CA GLY A 267 9.49 19.56 8.87
C GLY A 267 8.78 19.62 7.52
N GLU A 268 8.95 20.75 6.84
CA GLU A 268 8.28 21.06 5.57
C GLU A 268 8.78 20.23 4.38
N SER A 269 10.01 19.72 4.45
CA SER A 269 10.64 18.94 3.38
C SER A 269 10.40 17.43 3.49
N HIS A 270 9.81 16.97 4.59
CA HIS A 270 9.60 15.55 4.82
C HIS A 270 8.57 14.98 3.84
N HIS A 271 8.83 13.77 3.32
CA HIS A 271 8.02 13.14 2.28
C HIS A 271 6.53 13.05 2.66
N LEU A 272 6.24 12.73 3.93
CA LEU A 272 4.88 12.63 4.44
C LEU A 272 4.18 14.00 4.46
N THR A 273 4.86 15.06 4.92
CA THR A 273 4.33 16.43 4.89
C THR A 273 4.02 16.87 3.47
N LEU A 274 4.92 16.61 2.52
CA LEU A 274 4.70 16.93 1.09
C LEU A 274 3.50 16.18 0.52
N THR A 275 3.35 14.89 0.87
CA THR A 275 2.24 14.06 0.42
C THR A 275 0.90 14.54 0.99
N MET A 276 0.86 14.90 2.28
CA MET A 276 -0.35 15.46 2.90
C MET A 276 -0.76 16.78 2.23
N ARG A 277 0.20 17.69 1.99
CA ARG A 277 -0.07 18.97 1.31
C ARG A 277 -0.56 18.76 -0.12
N TRP A 278 0.04 17.81 -0.84
CA TRP A 278 -0.42 17.44 -2.18
C TRP A 278 -1.87 16.95 -2.17
N THR A 279 -2.19 15.95 -1.34
CA THR A 279 -3.54 15.37 -1.26
C THR A 279 -4.55 16.39 -0.75
N TYR A 280 -4.17 17.28 0.17
CA TYR A 280 -5.00 18.38 0.62
C TYR A 280 -5.36 19.32 -0.53
N ALA A 281 -4.38 19.76 -1.32
CA ALA A 281 -4.64 20.60 -2.48
C ALA A 281 -5.53 19.90 -3.52
N LEU A 282 -5.32 18.60 -3.77
CA LEU A 282 -6.22 17.82 -4.64
C LEU A 282 -7.66 17.83 -4.11
N THR A 283 -7.82 17.66 -2.80
CA THR A 283 -9.12 17.65 -2.12
C THR A 283 -9.82 19.00 -2.22
N LEU A 284 -9.07 20.10 -2.16
CA LEU A 284 -9.59 21.46 -2.30
C LEU A 284 -10.15 21.71 -3.70
N TYR A 285 -9.38 21.49 -4.77
CA TYR A 285 -9.83 21.88 -6.11
C TYR A 285 -10.76 20.86 -6.79
N ARG A 286 -10.77 19.59 -6.34
CA ARG A 286 -11.66 18.54 -6.89
C ARG A 286 -13.02 18.47 -6.21
N ALA A 287 -13.25 19.22 -5.13
CA ALA A 287 -14.55 19.25 -4.47
C ALA A 287 -15.61 19.88 -5.38
N ASP A 288 -16.78 19.25 -5.51
CA ASP A 288 -17.87 19.74 -6.37
C ASP A 288 -18.34 21.15 -5.96
N GLY A 289 -18.20 21.48 -4.68
CA GLY A 289 -18.47 22.80 -4.10
C GLY A 289 -17.23 23.67 -3.85
N ALA A 290 -16.10 23.42 -4.52
CA ALA A 290 -14.86 24.19 -4.30
C ALA A 290 -15.12 25.70 -4.43
N THR A 291 -14.81 26.45 -3.37
CA THR A 291 -14.93 27.91 -3.35
C THR A 291 -13.75 28.55 -4.08
N LEU A 292 -13.85 29.84 -4.42
CA LEU A 292 -12.70 30.58 -4.97
C LEU A 292 -11.51 30.51 -4.01
N ASP A 293 -11.76 30.63 -2.70
CA ASP A 293 -10.75 30.50 -1.65
C ASP A 293 -10.09 29.11 -1.66
N ASP A 294 -10.87 28.03 -1.72
CA ASP A 294 -10.34 26.67 -1.80
C ASP A 294 -9.43 26.50 -3.04
N LEU A 295 -9.81 27.06 -4.19
CA LEU A 295 -9.01 27.02 -5.42
C LEU A 295 -7.71 27.83 -5.29
N CYS A 296 -7.77 29.02 -4.70
CA CYS A 296 -6.59 29.83 -4.40
C CYS A 296 -5.64 29.10 -3.45
N VAL A 297 -6.15 28.54 -2.34
CA VAL A 297 -5.37 27.76 -1.37
C VAL A 297 -4.77 26.51 -2.04
N ALA A 298 -5.51 25.84 -2.94
CA ALA A 298 -4.99 24.69 -3.67
C ALA A 298 -3.80 25.07 -4.57
N VAL A 299 -3.92 26.18 -5.32
CA VAL A 299 -2.85 26.67 -6.21
C VAL A 299 -1.62 27.05 -5.40
N THR A 300 -1.76 27.87 -4.36
CA THR A 300 -0.62 28.29 -3.51
C THR A 300 0.04 27.10 -2.83
N THR A 301 -0.75 26.17 -2.29
CA THR A 301 -0.24 24.94 -1.68
C THR A 301 0.56 24.11 -2.67
N LEU A 302 0.06 23.92 -3.91
CA LEU A 302 0.75 23.16 -4.94
C LEU A 302 2.03 23.85 -5.42
N GLU A 303 2.04 25.18 -5.55
CA GLU A 303 3.24 25.95 -5.92
C GLU A 303 4.36 25.81 -4.89
N GLU A 304 4.04 26.01 -3.62
CA GLU A 304 4.99 25.86 -2.53
C GLU A 304 5.50 24.42 -2.41
N THR A 305 4.59 23.44 -2.41
CA THR A 305 4.94 22.01 -2.27
C THR A 305 5.80 21.56 -3.44
N LYS A 306 5.49 21.98 -4.67
CA LYS A 306 6.31 21.71 -5.85
C LYS A 306 7.71 22.32 -5.73
N ARG A 307 7.83 23.56 -5.25
CA ARG A 307 9.13 24.23 -5.08
C ARG A 307 10.03 23.42 -4.14
N ILE A 308 9.47 22.95 -3.02
CA ILE A 308 10.19 22.18 -2.02
C ILE A 308 10.52 20.77 -2.55
N ALA A 309 9.54 20.07 -3.13
CA ALA A 309 9.73 18.75 -3.72
C ALA A 309 10.80 18.76 -4.83
N ARG A 310 10.80 19.78 -5.70
CA ARG A 310 11.82 19.91 -6.74
C ARG A 310 13.23 20.12 -6.18
N ARG A 311 13.36 20.88 -5.07
CA ARG A 311 14.66 21.10 -4.41
C ARG A 311 15.20 19.83 -3.74
N VAL A 312 14.33 19.07 -3.10
CA VAL A 312 14.73 17.92 -2.25
C VAL A 312 14.78 16.61 -3.03
N LEU A 313 13.81 16.37 -3.91
CA LEU A 313 13.65 15.12 -4.66
C LEU A 313 14.12 15.25 -6.12
N GLY A 314 14.32 16.48 -6.61
CA GLY A 314 14.64 16.76 -8.01
C GLY A 314 13.40 16.87 -8.91
N GLY A 315 13.61 17.40 -10.12
CA GLY A 315 12.54 17.60 -11.12
C GLY A 315 12.03 16.31 -11.77
N ALA A 316 12.86 15.27 -11.83
CA ALA A 316 12.49 14.00 -12.45
C ALA A 316 11.63 13.10 -11.55
N HIS A 317 11.58 13.38 -10.24
CA HIS A 317 10.90 12.55 -9.26
C HIS A 317 9.38 12.47 -9.53
N PRO A 318 8.75 11.28 -9.40
CA PRO A 318 7.32 11.11 -9.67
C PRO A 318 6.41 12.08 -8.93
N LEU A 319 6.68 12.35 -7.64
CA LEU A 319 5.91 13.31 -6.85
C LEU A 319 6.00 14.73 -7.41
N THR A 320 7.20 15.19 -7.80
CA THR A 320 7.40 16.53 -8.37
C THR A 320 6.63 16.69 -9.68
N LYS A 321 6.66 15.66 -10.56
CA LYS A 321 5.88 15.64 -11.80
C LYS A 321 4.37 15.64 -11.54
N ALA A 322 3.91 14.90 -10.53
CA ALA A 322 2.50 14.88 -10.16
C ALA A 322 2.04 16.26 -9.68
N LEU A 323 2.80 16.91 -8.79
CA LEU A 323 2.54 18.26 -8.32
C LEU A 323 2.45 19.26 -9.47
N GLU A 324 3.33 19.17 -10.46
CA GLU A 324 3.31 20.00 -11.66
C GLU A 324 2.03 19.87 -12.47
N ARG A 325 1.62 18.63 -12.74
CA ARG A 325 0.38 18.34 -13.46
C ARG A 325 -0.82 18.90 -12.71
N HIS A 326 -0.90 18.63 -11.41
CA HIS A 326 -2.03 19.05 -10.59
C HIS A 326 -2.07 20.56 -10.37
N LEU A 327 -0.93 21.24 -10.34
CA LEU A 327 -0.86 22.71 -10.34
C LEU A 327 -1.48 23.28 -11.63
N GLY A 328 -1.22 22.68 -12.78
CA GLY A 328 -1.85 23.08 -14.04
C GLY A 328 -3.38 22.96 -14.00
N LEU A 329 -3.88 21.84 -13.48
CA LEU A 329 -5.31 21.59 -13.31
C LEU A 329 -5.96 22.55 -12.31
N ALA A 330 -5.34 22.77 -11.15
CA ALA A 330 -5.86 23.69 -10.14
C ALA A 330 -5.94 25.13 -10.66
N ARG A 331 -4.92 25.59 -11.39
CA ARG A 331 -4.94 26.91 -12.05
C ARG A 331 -6.00 27.02 -13.14
N ALA A 332 -6.26 25.94 -13.88
CA ALA A 332 -7.34 25.92 -14.87
C ALA A 332 -8.72 26.01 -14.20
N ALA A 333 -8.93 25.26 -13.11
CA ALA A 333 -10.15 25.32 -12.31
C ALA A 333 -10.37 26.72 -11.71
N LEU A 334 -9.32 27.36 -11.19
CA LEU A 334 -9.38 28.73 -10.68
C LEU A 334 -9.81 29.72 -11.78
N ARG A 335 -9.15 29.70 -12.94
CA ARG A 335 -9.52 30.58 -14.08
C ARG A 335 -10.95 30.35 -14.55
N ALA A 336 -11.40 29.10 -14.59
CA ALA A 336 -12.77 28.78 -14.99
C ALA A 336 -13.82 29.32 -14.00
N ARG A 337 -13.48 29.41 -12.71
CA ARG A 337 -14.35 29.98 -11.67
C ARG A 337 -14.30 31.52 -11.63
N GLU A 338 -13.16 32.11 -11.95
CA GLU A 338 -12.97 33.56 -12.07
C GLU A 338 -13.63 34.15 -13.33
N ALA A 339 -13.75 33.34 -14.39
CA ALA A 339 -14.39 33.76 -15.62
C ALA A 339 -15.83 34.23 -15.33
N PRO A 340 -16.20 35.45 -15.76
CA PRO A 340 -17.58 35.90 -15.61
C PRO A 340 -18.52 34.93 -16.34
N PRO A 341 -19.75 34.71 -15.83
CA PRO A 341 -20.72 33.90 -16.55
C PRO A 341 -20.86 34.45 -17.97
N PRO A 342 -20.97 33.59 -19.00
CA PRO A 342 -21.09 34.06 -20.37
C PRO A 342 -22.23 35.07 -20.45
N SER A 343 -21.90 36.30 -20.86
CA SER A 343 -22.87 37.37 -21.03
C SER A 343 -23.97 36.90 -21.98
N SER A 344 -25.22 36.91 -21.55
CA SER A 344 -26.40 36.58 -22.36
C SER A 344 -26.74 37.65 -23.42
N SER A 345 -25.77 38.44 -23.87
CA SER A 345 -25.98 39.56 -24.79
C SER A 345 -25.35 39.31 -26.16
N ALA A 346 -26.03 38.50 -26.96
CA ALA A 346 -26.11 38.65 -28.40
C ALA A 346 -27.43 38.00 -28.87
N ARG A 347 -28.57 38.53 -28.40
CA ARG A 347 -29.81 38.42 -29.17
C ARG A 347 -29.85 39.63 -30.08
N ASP A 348 -29.55 39.41 -31.35
CA ASP A 348 -29.94 40.32 -32.43
C ASP A 348 -31.46 40.52 -32.36
N PRO A 349 -31.95 41.77 -32.30
CA PRO A 349 -33.38 42.04 -32.40
C PRO A 349 -33.76 42.16 -33.89
N SER A 350 -33.97 41.02 -34.56
CA SER A 350 -34.83 41.01 -35.75
C SER A 350 -35.38 39.61 -36.06
N ALA A 351 -36.56 39.32 -35.55
CA ALA A 351 -37.66 38.67 -36.27
C ALA A 351 -38.85 38.52 -35.31
N ALA A 352 -39.94 39.19 -35.66
CA ALA A 352 -41.22 39.10 -34.99
C ALA A 352 -41.88 37.73 -35.26
N ASP A 353 -42.53 37.23 -34.20
CA ASP A 353 -43.81 36.51 -34.13
C ASP A 353 -44.01 35.16 -34.86
N ASP A 354 -44.23 34.09 -34.08
CA ASP A 354 -45.57 33.47 -33.95
C ASP A 354 -45.58 32.34 -32.87
N ASP A 355 -46.43 32.59 -31.86
CA ASP A 355 -47.33 31.72 -31.06
C ASP A 355 -46.98 30.27 -30.61
N ALA A 356 -47.55 29.95 -29.42
CA ALA A 356 -47.85 28.64 -28.81
C ALA A 356 -46.81 27.94 -27.89
N THR A 357 -47.05 28.08 -26.57
CA THR A 357 -46.79 27.05 -25.52
C THR A 357 -48.11 26.27 -25.25
N PRO A 358 -48.15 25.14 -24.50
CA PRO A 358 -47.06 24.41 -23.83
C PRO A 358 -47.12 22.86 -23.91
N ALA A 359 -46.00 22.17 -23.64
CA ALA A 359 -45.96 20.93 -22.83
C ALA A 359 -44.51 20.44 -22.60
N ALA A 360 -44.15 20.22 -21.33
CA ALA A 360 -43.10 19.29 -20.91
C ALA A 360 -43.68 17.85 -20.90
N PRO A 361 -42.91 16.74 -20.95
CA PRO A 361 -41.91 16.44 -19.91
C PRO A 361 -40.68 15.59 -20.34
N ALA A 362 -39.85 15.32 -19.32
CA ALA A 362 -39.01 14.14 -19.12
C ALA A 362 -37.53 14.19 -19.58
N ALA A 363 -36.68 14.45 -18.59
CA ALA A 363 -35.50 13.68 -18.19
C ALA A 363 -34.86 12.73 -19.22
N ALA A 364 -33.63 13.07 -19.63
CA ALA A 364 -32.62 12.11 -20.02
C ALA A 364 -31.29 12.53 -19.38
N VAL A 365 -30.89 11.79 -18.34
CA VAL A 365 -29.57 11.87 -17.73
C VAL A 365 -28.64 11.11 -18.67
N ASP A 366 -27.94 11.84 -19.53
CA ASP A 366 -26.90 11.25 -20.36
C ASP A 366 -25.70 10.88 -19.48
N SER A 367 -25.44 9.58 -19.47
CA SER A 367 -24.42 8.91 -18.68
C SER A 367 -23.31 8.56 -19.67
N GLY A 368 -22.28 9.40 -19.76
CA GLY A 368 -21.13 9.20 -20.65
C GLY A 368 -19.80 9.38 -19.92
N PRO A 369 -18.76 8.62 -20.29
CA PRO A 369 -17.82 8.05 -19.34
C PRO A 369 -16.47 8.77 -19.35
N ASP A 370 -16.08 9.39 -18.22
CA ASP A 370 -14.69 9.80 -18.02
C ASP A 370 -14.00 8.88 -17.02
N GLY A 371 -13.56 7.75 -17.58
CA GLY A 371 -12.56 6.87 -17.00
C GLY A 371 -11.20 7.57 -16.94
N SER A 372 -11.03 8.47 -15.98
CA SER A 372 -9.71 8.85 -15.49
C SER A 372 -9.73 8.83 -13.96
N SER A 373 -9.80 7.62 -13.42
CA SER A 373 -9.47 7.34 -12.02
C SER A 373 -7.98 7.67 -11.83
N GLY A 374 -7.69 8.95 -11.63
CA GLY A 374 -6.40 9.43 -11.17
C GLY A 374 -6.18 8.91 -9.76
N LYS A 375 -5.74 7.64 -9.68
CA LYS A 375 -5.23 7.00 -8.47
C LYS A 375 -4.22 7.98 -7.88
N VAL A 376 -4.57 8.58 -6.74
CA VAL A 376 -3.52 9.00 -5.81
C VAL A 376 -2.74 7.71 -5.57
N PRO A 377 -1.44 7.63 -5.90
CA PRO A 377 -0.68 6.44 -5.60
C PRO A 377 -0.88 6.19 -4.11
N ALA A 378 -1.44 5.02 -3.76
CA ALA A 378 -1.21 4.49 -2.44
C ALA A 378 0.31 4.45 -2.36
N ALA A 379 0.91 5.38 -1.61
CA ALA A 379 2.30 5.27 -1.25
C ALA A 379 2.39 3.87 -0.62
N ALA A 380 3.09 2.97 -1.31
CA ALA A 380 3.58 1.77 -0.68
C ALA A 380 4.31 2.28 0.56
N CYS A 381 3.69 2.07 1.72
CA CYS A 381 4.31 2.30 3.00
C CYS A 381 5.27 1.14 3.19
N ASP A 382 6.38 1.19 2.47
CA ASP A 382 7.55 0.41 2.83
C ASP A 382 8.37 1.24 3.80
N ALA A 383 8.81 0.54 4.84
CA ALA A 383 9.14 1.08 6.13
C ALA A 383 10.49 1.79 6.11
N GLU A 384 10.50 3.12 6.16
CA GLU A 384 11.59 3.86 6.81
C GLU A 384 11.19 4.12 8.26
N ALA A 385 11.28 3.07 9.09
CA ALA A 385 11.67 3.27 10.47
C ALA A 385 13.16 3.64 10.45
N SER A 386 13.46 4.89 10.09
CA SER A 386 14.78 5.45 10.30
C SER A 386 15.02 5.48 11.79
N SER A 387 15.92 4.63 12.26
CA SER A 387 16.61 4.80 13.53
C SER A 387 17.12 6.24 13.60
N SER A 388 16.47 7.07 14.40
CA SER A 388 17.04 8.30 14.91
C SER A 388 17.09 8.11 16.42
N LYS A 389 18.29 8.26 16.95
CA LYS A 389 18.63 8.21 18.38
C LYS A 389 17.68 9.01 19.26
#